data_AF-A0A1G8ZPV9-F1
#
_entry.id   AF-A0A1G8ZPV9-F1
#
_cell.length_a   1.000
_cell.length_b   1.000
_cell.length_c   1.000
_cell.angle_alpha   90.00
_cell.angle_beta   90.00
_cell.angle_gamma   90.00
#
_symmetry.space_group_name_H-M   'P 1'
#
loop_
_entity.id
_entity.type
_entity.pdbx_description
1 polymer ?
#
loop_
_entity_poly.entity_id
_entity_poly.type
_entity_poly.pdbx_seq_one_letter_code
_entity_poly.pdbx_strand_id
1 'polypeptide(L)'
;MKAWRLLALLPVVLAGGCGDGTRTCTLIGGDSGVTLRWETADFAGRAQDGSGTLRLRACAGEVCEERSVAANDPDPLPWMSVELDEDIGEVTVPVRFTITADGEELFDDRAEVKLRKSTPNGEGCSPTLYQGGLTADPERGLVAG
;
A
#
# COMPACT_ATOMS: atom_id res chain seq x y z
N MET A 1 -55.95 2.58 -67.10
CA MET A 1 -55.57 1.87 -65.86
C MET A 1 -54.10 1.44 -65.97
N LYS A 2 -53.21 2.06 -65.17
CA LYS A 2 -51.78 1.78 -64.87
C LYS A 2 -51.21 3.11 -64.33
N ALA A 3 -51.07 3.31 -63.02
CA ALA A 3 -49.95 2.87 -62.16
C ALA A 3 -48.59 3.31 -62.76
N TRP A 4 -47.67 3.98 -62.05
CA TRP A 4 -47.27 3.73 -60.68
C TRP A 4 -46.47 4.91 -60.10
N ARG A 5 -46.58 5.03 -58.78
CA ARG A 5 -45.95 5.99 -57.86
C ARG A 5 -44.42 5.95 -57.89
N LEU A 6 -43.83 7.14 -57.74
CA LEU A 6 -42.45 7.40 -57.32
C LEU A 6 -42.13 6.66 -56.01
N LEU A 7 -41.10 5.82 -56.02
CA LEU A 7 -40.38 5.40 -54.82
C LEU A 7 -38.90 5.73 -55.05
N ALA A 8 -38.50 6.91 -54.59
CA ALA A 8 -37.09 7.27 -54.44
C ALA A 8 -36.59 6.69 -53.12
N LEU A 9 -35.51 5.92 -53.22
CA LEU A 9 -34.85 5.17 -52.15
C LEU A 9 -34.28 6.12 -51.07
N LEU A 10 -34.58 5.84 -49.79
CA LEU A 10 -33.85 6.40 -48.65
C LEU A 10 -32.49 5.71 -48.52
N PRO A 11 -31.37 6.45 -48.34
CA PRO A 11 -30.12 5.87 -47.89
C PRO A 11 -30.21 5.55 -46.38
N VAL A 12 -30.09 4.27 -46.05
CA VAL A 12 -29.90 3.80 -44.67
C VAL A 12 -28.47 4.16 -44.25
N VAL A 13 -28.35 5.13 -43.35
CA VAL A 13 -27.08 5.44 -42.67
C VAL A 13 -26.80 4.30 -41.68
N LEU A 14 -25.83 3.46 -42.01
CA LEU A 14 -25.26 2.48 -41.08
C LEU A 14 -24.46 3.25 -40.02
N ALA A 15 -25.04 3.40 -38.84
CA ALA A 15 -24.31 3.84 -37.66
C ALA A 15 -23.29 2.75 -37.30
N GLY A 16 -22.02 2.96 -37.68
CA GLY A 16 -20.91 2.20 -37.13
C GLY A 16 -20.82 2.52 -35.64
N GLY A 17 -21.22 1.56 -34.80
CA GLY A 17 -20.99 1.67 -33.36
C GLY A 17 -19.49 1.61 -33.10
N CYS A 18 -18.89 2.73 -32.68
CA CYS A 18 -17.62 2.71 -31.96
C CYS A 18 -17.87 2.05 -30.60
N GLY A 19 -17.81 0.73 -30.57
CA GLY A 19 -17.57 -0.01 -29.34
C GLY A 19 -16.09 0.07 -29.01
N ASP A 20 -15.59 1.25 -28.68
CA ASP A 20 -14.31 1.35 -27.99
C ASP A 20 -14.56 0.74 -26.61
N GLY A 21 -14.03 -0.45 -26.38
CA GLY A 21 -14.17 -1.20 -25.14
C GLY A 21 -13.60 -0.40 -23.98
N THR A 22 -14.42 0.46 -23.39
CA THR A 22 -14.11 1.23 -22.20
C THR A 22 -14.01 0.23 -21.05
N ARG A 23 -12.77 -0.17 -20.73
CA ARG A 23 -12.50 -1.03 -19.58
C ARG A 23 -12.96 -0.28 -18.33
N THR A 24 -13.91 -0.86 -17.60
CA THR A 24 -14.43 -0.27 -16.35
C THR A 24 -13.40 -0.49 -15.25
N CYS A 25 -12.72 0.58 -14.82
CA CYS A 25 -11.80 0.57 -13.69
C CYS A 25 -12.53 1.04 -12.42
N THR A 26 -12.16 0.49 -11.25
CA THR A 26 -12.50 1.13 -9.96
C THR A 26 -11.58 2.35 -9.72
N LEU A 27 -11.85 3.11 -8.66
CA LEU A 27 -11.10 4.33 -8.29
C LEU A 27 -10.44 4.21 -6.91
N ILE A 28 -9.78 3.09 -6.66
CA ILE A 28 -9.00 2.84 -5.45
C ILE A 28 -7.59 3.42 -5.65
N GLY A 29 -7.20 4.39 -4.82
CA GLY A 29 -5.84 4.91 -4.78
C GLY A 29 -4.92 4.09 -3.88
N GLY A 30 -3.69 4.54 -3.75
CA GLY A 30 -2.69 3.98 -2.85
C GLY A 30 -1.29 4.24 -3.38
N ASP A 31 -0.31 3.89 -2.56
CA ASP A 31 1.09 4.20 -2.81
C ASP A 31 1.94 2.92 -2.79
N SER A 32 3.06 2.96 -3.52
CA SER A 32 4.09 1.93 -3.45
C SER A 32 4.88 2.08 -2.14
N GLY A 33 5.33 0.97 -1.56
CA GLY A 33 6.07 1.06 -0.30
C GLY A 33 6.10 -0.22 0.53
N VAL A 34 6.63 -0.06 1.74
CA VAL A 34 6.70 -1.12 2.75
C VAL A 34 5.80 -0.76 3.91
N THR A 35 4.89 -1.66 4.27
CA THR A 35 4.10 -1.54 5.49
C THR A 35 4.73 -2.38 6.60
N LEU A 36 4.96 -1.76 7.75
CA LEU A 36 5.36 -2.42 8.98
C LEU A 36 4.18 -2.49 9.93
N ARG A 37 3.96 -3.66 10.52
CA ARG A 37 2.93 -3.89 11.54
C ARG A 37 3.56 -4.25 12.87
N TRP A 38 2.92 -3.87 13.97
CA TRP A 38 3.33 -4.26 15.32
C TRP A 38 2.13 -4.24 16.26
N GLU A 39 2.26 -4.88 17.42
CA GLU A 39 1.32 -4.73 18.52
C GLU A 39 1.95 -3.89 19.62
N THR A 40 1.35 -2.76 19.98
CA THR A 40 1.91 -1.86 21.00
C THR A 40 2.09 -2.57 22.34
N ALA A 41 1.20 -3.50 22.70
CA ALA A 41 1.27 -4.26 23.95
C ALA A 41 2.56 -5.10 24.09
N ASP A 42 3.07 -5.65 22.99
CA ASP A 42 4.29 -6.48 22.96
C ASP A 42 5.54 -5.69 23.36
N PHE A 43 5.53 -4.38 23.12
CA PHE A 43 6.66 -3.49 23.36
C PHE A 43 6.44 -2.55 24.56
N ALA A 44 5.20 -2.12 24.81
CA ALA A 44 4.86 -1.25 25.94
C ALA A 44 5.15 -1.90 27.30
N GLY A 45 4.98 -3.22 27.41
CA GLY A 45 5.36 -3.98 28.62
C GLY A 45 6.87 -4.03 28.89
N ARG A 46 7.71 -3.64 27.92
CA ARG A 46 9.18 -3.57 28.03
C ARG A 46 9.69 -2.17 28.39
N ALA A 47 8.86 -1.13 28.24
CA ALA A 47 9.23 0.22 28.64
C ALA A 47 9.20 0.35 30.18
N GLN A 48 10.23 0.94 30.77
CA GLN A 48 10.25 1.25 32.20
C GLN A 48 9.08 2.20 32.51
N ASP A 49 8.25 1.82 33.49
CA ASP A 49 7.09 2.57 34.02
C ASP A 49 5.80 2.65 33.20
N GLY A 50 5.72 2.08 31.99
CA GLY A 50 4.45 1.97 31.23
C GLY A 50 3.77 3.31 30.86
N SER A 51 4.41 4.44 31.15
CA SER A 51 3.96 5.81 30.87
C SER A 51 4.95 6.55 29.96
N GLY A 52 5.41 5.86 28.91
CA GLY A 52 6.41 6.37 27.97
C GLY A 52 5.83 6.71 26.60
N THR A 53 6.60 7.47 25.81
CA THR A 53 6.36 7.64 24.37
C THR A 53 7.23 6.64 23.63
N LEU A 54 6.61 5.75 22.84
CA LEU A 54 7.34 4.88 21.93
C LEU A 54 7.68 5.69 20.67
N ARG A 55 8.96 5.74 20.32
CA ARG A 55 9.43 6.29 19.05
C ARG A 55 9.73 5.15 18.10
N LEU A 56 8.96 5.09 17.03
CA LEU A 56 9.12 4.13 15.95
C LEU A 56 9.88 4.79 14.81
N ARG A 57 10.84 4.09 14.24
CA ARG A 57 11.53 4.49 13.02
C ARG A 57 11.63 3.31 12.09
N ALA A 58 11.17 3.49 10.87
CA ALA A 58 11.23 2.51 9.80
C ALA A 58 12.06 3.09 8.66
N CYS A 59 12.97 2.29 8.10
CA CYS A 59 13.67 2.65 6.88
C CYS A 59 13.55 1.54 5.85
N ALA A 60 13.22 1.87 4.61
CA ALA A 60 13.23 0.97 3.46
C ALA A 60 14.24 1.52 2.44
N GLY A 61 15.38 0.84 2.30
CA GLY A 61 16.53 1.42 1.62
C GLY A 61 17.03 2.68 2.33
N GLU A 62 17.03 3.80 1.61
CA GLU A 62 17.47 5.11 2.11
C GLU A 62 16.31 5.98 2.63
N VAL A 63 15.06 5.59 2.36
CA VAL A 63 13.87 6.34 2.80
C VAL A 63 13.50 5.91 4.20
N CYS A 64 13.28 6.89 5.09
CA CYS A 64 12.92 6.62 6.49
C CYS A 64 11.69 7.41 6.90
N GLU A 65 10.84 6.78 7.70
CA GLU A 65 9.69 7.38 8.36
C GLU A 65 9.82 7.22 9.88
N GLU A 66 9.37 8.23 10.61
CA GLU A 66 9.40 8.25 12.07
C GLU A 66 8.02 8.59 12.62
N ARG A 67 7.62 7.91 13.70
CA ARG A 67 6.36 8.16 14.39
C ARG A 67 6.56 8.05 15.90
N SER A 68 5.79 8.82 16.65
CA SER A 68 5.69 8.68 18.10
C SER A 68 4.28 8.22 18.46
N VAL A 69 4.16 7.21 19.31
CA VAL A 69 2.88 6.73 19.86
C VAL A 69 2.97 6.71 21.38
N ALA A 70 1.88 7.06 22.06
CA ALA A 70 1.81 6.90 23.50
C ALA A 70 1.77 5.40 23.82
N ALA A 71 2.58 4.93 24.77
CA ALA A 71 2.61 3.51 25.13
C ALA A 71 1.26 3.00 25.67
N ASN A 72 0.45 3.91 26.23
CA ASN A 72 -0.87 3.64 26.79
C ASN A 72 -2.03 4.14 25.90
N ASP A 73 -1.77 4.41 24.62
CA ASP A 73 -2.82 4.75 23.66
C ASP A 73 -3.86 3.62 23.61
N PRO A 74 -5.16 3.89 23.85
CA PRO A 74 -6.19 2.85 23.77
C PRO A 74 -6.48 2.38 22.34
N ASP A 75 -6.06 3.12 21.31
CA ASP A 75 -6.27 2.77 19.90
C ASP A 75 -5.02 3.12 19.04
N PRO A 76 -3.87 2.47 19.31
CA PRO A 76 -2.66 2.78 18.60
C PRO A 76 -2.78 2.27 17.16
N LEU A 77 -2.41 3.10 16.17
CA LEU A 77 -2.29 2.65 14.79
C LEU A 77 -1.25 1.52 14.72
N PRO A 78 -1.64 0.25 14.46
CA PRO A 78 -0.75 -0.91 14.58
C PRO A 78 0.11 -1.11 13.32
N TRP A 79 0.36 -0.03 12.59
CA TRP A 79 1.10 -0.03 11.35
C TRP A 79 1.66 1.34 10.97
N MET A 80 2.72 1.32 10.18
CA MET A 80 3.27 2.48 9.51
C MET A 80 3.77 2.07 8.13
N SER A 81 3.78 3.02 7.19
CA SER A 81 4.27 2.79 5.84
C SER A 81 5.48 3.66 5.57
N VAL A 82 6.48 3.10 4.90
CA VAL A 82 7.55 3.86 4.24
C VAL A 82 7.17 3.92 2.77
N GLU A 83 6.79 5.10 2.30
CA GLU A 83 6.45 5.34 0.90
C GLU A 83 7.71 5.30 0.04
N LEU A 84 7.60 4.65 -1.11
CA LEU A 84 8.68 4.51 -2.10
C LEU A 84 8.17 5.00 -3.45
N ASP A 85 9.09 5.26 -4.38
CA ASP A 85 8.76 5.76 -5.72
C ASP A 85 7.70 4.87 -6.40
N GLU A 86 6.72 5.50 -7.07
CA GLU A 86 5.60 4.80 -7.70
C GLU A 86 6.07 3.78 -8.78
N ASP A 87 7.19 4.05 -9.44
CA ASP A 87 7.77 3.23 -10.52
C ASP A 87 8.88 2.26 -10.05
N ILE A 88 9.04 2.07 -8.73
CA ILE A 88 10.09 1.21 -8.14
C ILE A 88 10.13 -0.23 -8.67
N GLY A 89 8.99 -0.78 -9.09
CA GLY A 89 8.92 -2.13 -9.66
C GLY A 89 8.91 -3.25 -8.62
N GLU A 90 8.89 -4.50 -9.12
CA GLU A 90 9.08 -5.69 -8.27
C GLU A 90 10.56 -5.84 -7.90
N VAL A 91 10.92 -5.36 -6.72
CA VAL A 91 12.29 -5.40 -6.19
C VAL A 91 12.31 -5.89 -4.74
N THR A 92 13.46 -6.41 -4.30
CA THR A 92 13.70 -6.71 -2.88
C THR A 92 14.35 -5.49 -2.23
N VAL A 93 13.75 -4.98 -1.16
CA VAL A 93 14.21 -3.79 -0.44
C VAL A 93 14.70 -4.19 0.95
N PRO A 94 15.90 -3.72 1.39
CA PRO A 94 16.33 -3.90 2.77
C PRO A 94 15.53 -2.98 3.69
N VAL A 95 15.07 -3.51 4.82
CA VAL A 95 14.25 -2.80 5.79
C VAL A 95 14.90 -2.86 7.16
N ARG A 96 14.89 -1.73 7.87
CA ARG A 96 15.24 -1.65 9.30
C ARG A 96 14.07 -1.05 10.06
N PHE A 97 13.76 -1.63 11.20
CA PHE A 97 12.74 -1.11 12.10
C PHE A 97 13.27 -1.03 13.52
N THR A 98 13.11 0.14 14.14
CA THR A 98 13.51 0.37 15.52
C THR A 98 12.36 0.91 16.34
N ILE A 99 12.20 0.43 17.56
CA ILE A 99 11.29 0.95 18.57
C ILE A 99 12.12 1.33 19.79
N THR A 100 12.02 2.59 20.21
CA THR A 100 12.70 3.10 21.40
C THR A 100 11.70 3.71 22.37
N ALA A 101 11.98 3.62 23.67
CA ALA A 101 11.21 4.27 24.73
C ALA A 101 12.18 4.96 25.69
N ASP A 102 12.00 6.24 25.94
CA ASP A 102 12.81 7.02 26.89
C ASP A 102 14.34 6.93 26.66
N GLY A 103 14.74 6.73 25.39
CA GLY A 103 16.14 6.56 24.98
C GLY A 103 16.67 5.14 25.08
N GLU A 104 15.89 4.19 25.60
CA GLU A 104 16.17 2.75 25.60
C GLU A 104 15.65 2.11 24.30
N GLU A 105 16.45 1.22 23.72
CA GLU A 105 16.05 0.43 22.56
C GLU A 105 15.25 -0.80 23.01
N LEU A 106 13.99 -0.87 22.57
CA LEU A 106 13.11 -2.00 22.86
C LEU A 106 13.12 -3.04 21.73
N PHE A 107 13.47 -2.59 20.52
CA PHE A 107 13.53 -3.39 19.31
C PHE A 107 14.44 -2.70 18.27
N ASP A 108 15.35 -3.44 17.67
CA ASP A 108 16.08 -3.07 16.44
C ASP A 108 16.32 -4.34 15.63
N ASP A 109 15.68 -4.42 14.47
CA ASP A 109 15.89 -5.56 13.58
C ASP A 109 15.89 -5.15 12.11
N ARG A 110 16.46 -6.03 11.29
CA ARG A 110 16.61 -5.86 9.84
C ARG A 110 16.12 -7.09 9.10
N ALA A 111 15.38 -6.87 8.02
CA ALA A 111 14.94 -7.91 7.12
C ALA A 111 14.93 -7.41 5.67
N GLU A 112 14.79 -8.32 4.72
CA GLU A 112 14.53 -7.98 3.32
C GLU A 112 13.06 -8.30 3.00
N VAL A 113 12.42 -7.43 2.22
CA VAL A 113 11.05 -7.65 1.76
C VAL A 113 10.98 -7.50 0.25
N LYS A 114 10.33 -8.46 -0.42
CA LYS A 114 10.07 -8.35 -1.85
C LYS A 114 8.78 -7.58 -2.09
N LEU A 115 8.88 -6.45 -2.79
CA LEU A 115 7.73 -5.72 -3.29
C LEU A 115 7.06 -6.51 -4.40
N ARG A 116 5.73 -6.59 -4.33
CA ARG A 116 4.89 -7.29 -5.29
C ARG A 116 3.97 -6.30 -5.98
N LYS A 117 3.79 -6.50 -7.28
CA LYS A 117 2.84 -5.75 -8.08
C LYS A 117 1.43 -5.93 -7.52
N SER A 118 0.72 -4.83 -7.35
CA SER A 118 -0.69 -4.77 -6.99
C SER A 118 -1.39 -3.84 -7.98
N THR A 119 -2.53 -4.28 -8.52
CA THR A 119 -3.38 -3.48 -9.42
C THR A 119 -4.75 -3.32 -8.77
N PRO A 120 -4.91 -2.40 -7.80
CA PRO A 120 -6.14 -2.29 -7.01
C PRO A 120 -7.38 -2.02 -7.88
N ASN A 121 -7.19 -1.44 -9.07
CA ASN A 121 -8.27 -1.15 -10.02
C ASN A 121 -8.38 -2.15 -11.18
N GLY A 122 -7.65 -3.26 -11.12
CA GLY A 122 -7.56 -4.27 -12.18
C GLY A 122 -6.40 -4.04 -13.15
N GLU A 123 -6.04 -5.09 -13.89
CA GLU A 123 -4.91 -5.04 -14.83
C GLU A 123 -5.09 -3.98 -15.93
N GLY A 124 -4.07 -3.14 -16.10
CA GLY A 124 -4.09 -2.00 -17.03
C GLY A 124 -4.92 -0.79 -16.56
N CYS A 125 -5.41 -0.79 -15.32
CA CYS A 125 -6.01 0.37 -14.68
C CYS A 125 -5.03 0.94 -13.65
N SER A 126 -4.80 2.25 -13.68
CA SER A 126 -3.97 2.93 -12.69
C SER A 126 -4.62 2.99 -11.31
N PRO A 127 -3.84 3.07 -10.22
CA PRO A 127 -2.37 2.93 -10.21
C PRO A 127 -1.95 1.46 -10.27
N THR A 128 -0.72 1.21 -10.74
CA THR A 128 0.00 -0.03 -10.44
C THR A 128 0.92 0.25 -9.28
N LEU A 129 0.76 -0.49 -8.19
CA LEU A 129 1.51 -0.32 -6.95
C LEU A 129 2.52 -1.46 -6.77
N TYR A 130 3.56 -1.20 -6.01
CA TYR A 130 4.54 -2.19 -5.58
C TYR A 130 4.64 -2.18 -4.07
N GLN A 131 4.13 -3.23 -3.44
CA GLN A 131 3.91 -3.25 -1.99
C GLN A 131 4.52 -4.49 -1.35
N GLY A 132 5.05 -4.33 -0.14
CA GLY A 132 5.57 -5.39 0.70
C GLY A 132 5.20 -5.16 2.17
N GLY A 133 5.16 -6.22 2.96
CA GLY A 133 4.77 -6.16 4.37
C GLY A 133 5.74 -6.91 5.26
N LEU A 134 6.04 -6.33 6.43
CA LEU A 134 6.68 -7.03 7.53
C LEU A 134 5.89 -6.82 8.82
N THR A 135 5.99 -7.78 9.73
CA THR A 135 5.46 -7.68 11.09
C THR A 135 6.63 -7.74 12.07
N ALA A 136 6.68 -6.80 13.00
CA ALA A 136 7.62 -6.82 14.11
C ALA A 136 7.13 -7.78 15.18
N ASP A 137 7.87 -8.86 15.39
CA ASP A 137 7.63 -9.84 16.42
C ASP A 137 8.73 -9.73 17.49
N PRO A 138 8.37 -9.57 18.77
CA PRO A 138 9.31 -9.34 19.86
C PRO A 138 10.30 -10.48 20.13
N GLU A 139 10.06 -11.69 19.61
CA GLU A 139 10.89 -12.88 19.79
C GLU A 139 11.56 -13.33 18.48
N ARG A 140 10.87 -13.14 17.34
CA ARG A 140 11.31 -13.60 16.02
C ARG A 140 11.94 -12.51 15.16
N GLY A 141 11.83 -11.25 15.56
CA GLY A 141 12.29 -10.12 14.75
C GLY A 141 11.28 -9.70 13.69
N LEU A 142 11.77 -9.13 12.58
CA LEU A 142 10.96 -8.75 11.42
C LEU A 142 10.66 -9.98 10.57
N VAL A 143 9.39 -10.35 10.53
CA VAL A 143 8.90 -11.48 9.73
C VAL A 143 8.03 -10.99 8.57
N ALA A 144 8.03 -11.71 7.45
CA ALA A 144 7.13 -11.41 6.33
C ALA A 144 5.66 -11.40 6.80
N GLY A 145 4.96 -10.30 6.47
CA GLY A 145 3.55 -10.09 6.80
C GLY A 145 2.59 -10.70 5.78
#